data_AF-A0A119UQ63-F1
#
_entry.id   AF-A0A119UQ63-F1
#
_cell.length_a   1.000
_cell.length_b   1.000
_cell.length_c   1.000
_cell.angle_alpha   90.00
_cell.angle_beta   90.00
_cell.angle_gamma   90.00
#
_symmetry.space_group_name_H-M   'P 1'
#
loop_
_entity.id
_entity.type
_entity.pdbx_description
1 polymer ?
#
loop_
_entity_poly.entity_id
_entity_poly.type
_entity_poly.pdbx_seq_one_letter_code
_entity_poly.pdbx_strand_id
1 'polypeptide(L)'
;MHSNPTSFAFTRSLIHAAAALALAAGLTALAGCDARPGASAPVVPVVPAAQAAPAVAPASQPQTRAQVFEGVKQMAALGRQLFFDPSLSGSGKLACASCHSAEHAFGPPNALAVQLGGDDMRRAGFRAVPSLKYLRGIPPFSEHFHDSPDEGDESVDAGPTGGLTWDGRVDTRDAQARIPLTSPFEMSSSPAKVAKAVRAAPYVDAFRKAFGDKVLADDQATFDAVLRALDAFQQQPALFDPYTSKYDAYLAGRAQLTPAELRGLQLFNDEKKGNCASCHLSQRTLEGGPPQFSDFGLIAIGVPRNRALPVNRDPRFYDLGACGPERTDLKGRGEFCGLFRTPSLRNVATRKTFFHNGVYHSLEDVMRFYVERDIHPEKFYPVVHGKVQRFDDLPKRYWDNINREPPFDRKPGDQPALNEAEIKDVIAFLNTLTDGYQAAATQASR
;
A
#
# COMPACT_ATOMS: atom_id res chain seq x y z
N MET A 1 -53.69 13.56 4.74
CA MET A 1 -53.54 14.76 5.60
C MET A 1 -52.68 14.30 6.78
N HIS A 2 -51.39 14.66 6.81
CA HIS A 2 -50.85 15.84 7.50
C HIS A 2 -50.79 15.63 9.04
N SER A 3 -49.66 15.71 9.75
CA SER A 3 -48.29 16.11 9.37
C SER A 3 -47.22 15.53 10.33
N ASN A 4 -45.94 15.56 9.90
CA ASN A 4 -44.76 15.44 10.77
C ASN A 4 -44.67 16.61 11.77
N PRO A 5 -43.84 16.48 12.82
CA PRO A 5 -42.64 17.35 12.87
C PRO A 5 -41.34 16.65 13.31
N THR A 6 -40.24 17.39 13.15
CA THR A 6 -38.84 16.93 13.14
C THR A 6 -37.97 17.54 14.24
N SER A 7 -36.85 16.86 14.54
CA SER A 7 -35.55 17.40 14.99
C SER A 7 -35.44 18.16 16.32
N PHE A 8 -34.51 17.69 17.17
CA PHE A 8 -33.82 18.50 18.17
C PHE A 8 -32.38 18.76 17.71
N ALA A 9 -31.94 20.03 17.80
CA ALA A 9 -30.55 20.43 17.68
C ALA A 9 -30.17 21.27 18.91
N PHE A 10 -28.99 21.02 19.49
CA PHE A 10 -28.54 21.72 20.70
C PHE A 10 -27.76 23.00 20.35
N THR A 11 -28.07 24.07 21.07
CA THR A 11 -27.45 25.39 20.99
C THR A 11 -26.20 25.51 21.85
N ARG A 12 -25.26 26.39 21.46
CA ARG A 12 -24.36 27.09 22.40
C ARG A 12 -23.99 28.49 21.90
N SER A 13 -23.67 29.37 22.85
CA SER A 13 -23.92 30.80 22.75
C SER A 13 -22.82 31.65 22.12
N LEU A 14 -23.22 32.76 21.48
CA LEU A 14 -22.38 33.92 21.17
C LEU A 14 -22.34 34.90 22.35
N ILE A 15 -21.19 35.53 22.58
CA ILE A 15 -21.05 36.74 23.42
C ILE A 15 -20.73 37.92 22.49
N HIS A 16 -21.46 39.02 22.63
CA HIS A 16 -21.26 40.25 21.88
C HIS A 16 -20.43 41.27 22.67
N ALA A 17 -19.56 42.02 21.99
CA ALA A 17 -19.22 43.40 22.33
C ALA A 17 -18.75 44.17 21.07
N ALA A 18 -19.50 45.21 20.68
CA ALA A 18 -19.10 46.26 19.72
C ALA A 18 -18.22 47.33 20.43
N ALA A 19 -17.70 48.45 19.92
CA ALA A 19 -17.77 49.22 18.65
C ALA A 19 -16.68 50.35 18.73
N ALA A 20 -16.36 51.22 17.75
CA ALA A 20 -16.42 51.22 16.28
C ALA A 20 -15.83 52.55 15.70
N LEU A 21 -15.06 52.50 14.58
CA LEU A 21 -14.61 53.65 13.74
C LEU A 21 -13.60 54.66 14.39
N ALA A 22 -12.80 55.49 13.68
CA ALA A 22 -12.93 56.01 12.31
C ALA A 22 -11.61 56.38 11.55
N LEU A 23 -11.81 56.56 10.24
CA LEU A 23 -11.00 57.09 9.11
C LEU A 23 -9.83 58.11 9.29
N ALA A 24 -8.72 57.78 8.62
CA ALA A 24 -8.17 58.41 7.39
C ALA A 24 -7.38 59.75 7.34
N ALA A 25 -6.27 59.65 6.58
CA ALA A 25 -5.69 60.57 5.57
C ALA A 25 -4.84 61.79 5.97
N GLY A 26 -3.69 61.92 5.30
CA GLY A 26 -2.81 63.10 5.27
C GLY A 26 -1.54 62.84 4.45
N LEU A 27 -1.42 63.46 3.26
CA LEU A 27 -0.30 63.29 2.31
C LEU A 27 0.64 64.50 2.31
N THR A 28 1.88 64.33 1.81
CA THR A 28 2.79 65.37 1.23
C THR A 28 3.37 66.48 2.13
N ALA A 29 4.58 67.04 1.91
CA ALA A 29 5.71 66.66 1.04
C ALA A 29 7.03 67.44 1.37
N LEU A 30 8.16 66.83 0.99
CA LEU A 30 9.39 67.40 0.40
C LEU A 30 10.29 68.47 1.07
N ALA A 31 11.60 68.17 0.94
CA ALA A 31 12.75 69.05 0.68
C ALA A 31 13.52 69.72 1.84
N GLY A 32 14.85 69.61 1.77
CA GLY A 32 15.83 70.25 2.66
C GLY A 32 17.20 69.59 2.55
N CYS A 33 18.03 70.01 1.58
CA CYS A 33 19.41 69.54 1.47
C CYS A 33 20.31 70.30 2.44
N ASP A 34 21.31 69.64 3.03
CA ASP A 34 22.60 70.30 3.28
C ASP A 34 23.73 69.28 3.37
N ALA A 35 24.92 69.66 2.89
CA ALA A 35 26.08 68.78 2.78
C ALA A 35 27.30 69.36 3.50
N ARG A 36 28.01 68.53 4.27
CA ARG A 36 29.47 68.63 4.48
C ARG A 36 30.05 67.33 5.07
N PRO A 37 31.36 67.08 4.90
CA PRO A 37 31.89 65.72 4.80
C PRO A 37 32.60 65.22 6.06
N GLY A 38 32.76 63.90 6.18
CA GLY A 38 33.77 63.31 7.08
C GLY A 38 33.38 62.03 7.80
N ALA A 39 33.21 60.92 7.07
CA ALA A 39 33.38 59.58 7.63
C ALA A 39 33.70 58.59 6.49
N SER A 40 34.80 57.85 6.61
CA SER A 40 35.20 56.80 5.68
C SER A 40 34.23 55.62 5.74
N ALA A 41 33.52 55.34 4.64
CA ALA A 41 32.77 54.09 4.49
C ALA A 41 33.72 52.89 4.34
N PRO A 42 33.38 51.70 4.87
CA PRO A 42 34.25 50.52 4.77
C PRO A 42 34.32 49.99 3.33
N VAL A 43 35.52 49.57 2.93
CA VAL A 43 35.77 48.91 1.64
C VAL A 43 35.11 47.53 1.65
N VAL A 44 34.10 47.34 0.80
CA VAL A 44 33.56 46.00 0.51
C VAL A 44 34.61 45.25 -0.34
N PRO A 45 35.08 44.06 0.09
CA PRO A 45 36.03 43.30 -0.71
C PRO A 45 35.37 42.79 -1.99
N VAL A 46 35.95 43.12 -3.14
CA VAL A 46 35.53 42.59 -4.44
C VAL A 46 35.89 41.10 -4.49
N VAL A 47 34.87 40.24 -4.43
CA VAL A 47 35.03 38.80 -4.64
C VAL A 47 35.45 38.55 -6.10
N PRO A 48 36.50 37.75 -6.38
CA PRO A 48 36.89 37.45 -7.75
C PRO A 48 35.74 36.77 -8.51
N ALA A 49 35.57 37.12 -9.79
CA ALA A 49 34.55 36.49 -10.63
C ALA A 49 34.74 34.96 -10.66
N ALA A 50 33.71 34.23 -10.25
CA ALA A 50 33.71 32.78 -10.28
C ALA A 50 33.94 32.29 -11.72
N GLN A 51 34.83 31.31 -11.88
CA GLN A 51 35.10 30.68 -13.16
C GLN A 51 33.81 30.08 -13.72
N ALA A 52 33.54 30.30 -15.01
CA ALA A 52 32.32 29.85 -15.64
C ALA A 52 32.18 28.32 -15.52
N ALA A 53 31.06 27.87 -14.96
CA ALA A 53 30.71 26.45 -14.91
C ALA A 53 30.65 25.87 -16.33
N PRO A 54 31.03 24.59 -16.54
CA PRO A 54 31.00 23.97 -17.85
C PRO A 54 29.59 24.02 -18.45
N ALA A 55 29.51 24.29 -19.75
CA ALA A 55 28.26 24.52 -20.45
C ALA A 55 27.28 23.34 -20.26
N VAL A 56 26.06 23.66 -19.84
CA VAL A 56 24.96 22.71 -19.77
C VAL A 56 24.75 22.07 -21.14
N ALA A 57 24.72 20.73 -21.19
CA ALA A 57 24.45 19.99 -22.42
C ALA A 57 23.12 20.48 -23.06
N PRO A 58 23.02 20.51 -24.40
CA PRO A 58 21.87 21.11 -25.07
C PRO A 58 20.57 20.45 -24.60
N ALA A 59 19.66 21.26 -24.08
CA ALA A 59 18.37 20.80 -23.60
C ALA A 59 17.64 20.04 -24.72
N SER A 60 17.15 18.84 -24.38
CA SER A 60 16.26 18.09 -25.26
C SER A 60 15.06 18.95 -25.64
N GLN A 61 14.75 19.03 -26.94
CA GLN A 61 13.61 19.79 -27.48
C GLN A 61 12.32 19.50 -26.66
N PRO A 62 11.52 20.52 -26.30
CA PRO A 62 10.30 20.32 -25.52
C PRO A 62 9.36 19.32 -26.21
N GLN A 63 9.04 18.23 -25.50
CA GLN A 63 8.13 17.21 -26.02
C GLN A 63 6.68 17.68 -25.95
N THR A 64 5.91 17.42 -27.01
CA THR A 64 4.46 17.61 -27.00
C THR A 64 3.76 16.58 -26.10
N ARG A 65 2.57 16.91 -25.58
CA ARG A 65 1.78 15.97 -24.75
C ARG A 65 1.48 14.65 -25.47
N ALA A 66 1.31 14.68 -26.79
CA ALA A 66 1.11 13.47 -27.61
C ALA A 66 2.36 12.59 -27.68
N GLN A 67 3.55 13.18 -27.81
CA GLN A 67 4.82 12.45 -27.78
C GLN A 67 5.08 11.83 -26.40
N VAL A 68 4.79 12.56 -25.31
CA VAL A 68 4.89 12.02 -23.94
C VAL A 68 3.95 10.85 -23.74
N PHE A 69 2.68 10.96 -24.16
CA PHE A 69 1.69 9.88 -24.05
C PHE A 69 2.11 8.62 -24.82
N GLU A 70 2.56 8.76 -26.07
CA GLU A 70 3.04 7.62 -26.87
C GLU A 70 4.33 7.03 -26.30
N GLY A 71 5.22 7.84 -25.71
CA GLY A 71 6.39 7.37 -24.97
C GLY A 71 6.01 6.53 -23.74
N VAL A 72 5.07 6.99 -22.91
CA VAL A 72 4.55 6.24 -21.76
C VAL A 72 3.90 4.92 -22.20
N LYS A 73 3.12 4.93 -23.28
CA LYS A 73 2.52 3.73 -23.86
C LYS A 73 3.56 2.71 -24.35
N GLN A 74 4.65 3.17 -24.97
CA GLN A 74 5.77 2.32 -25.37
C GLN A 74 6.52 1.73 -24.17
N MET A 75 6.79 2.54 -23.14
CA MET A 75 7.39 2.08 -21.88
C MET A 75 6.50 1.03 -21.17
N ALA A 76 5.18 1.23 -21.13
CA ALA A 76 4.25 0.28 -20.52
C ALA A 76 4.15 -1.04 -21.31
N ALA A 77 4.20 -0.99 -22.65
CA ALA A 77 4.22 -2.18 -23.50
C ALA A 77 5.53 -2.98 -23.36
N LEU A 78 6.66 -2.28 -23.17
CA LEU A 78 7.95 -2.88 -22.84
C LEU A 78 7.96 -3.46 -21.42
N GLY A 79 7.42 -2.73 -20.44
CA GLY A 79 7.23 -3.18 -19.07
C GLY A 79 6.40 -4.45 -18.98
N ARG A 80 5.34 -4.56 -19.79
CA ARG A 80 4.57 -5.81 -19.92
C ARG A 80 5.43 -6.97 -20.43
N GLN A 81 6.36 -6.75 -21.36
CA GLN A 81 7.24 -7.84 -21.83
C GLN A 81 8.22 -8.26 -20.72
N LEU A 82 8.84 -7.28 -20.05
CA LEU A 82 9.75 -7.50 -18.91
C LEU A 82 9.06 -8.26 -17.76
N PHE A 83 7.80 -7.94 -17.45
CA PHE A 83 7.04 -8.57 -16.37
C PHE A 83 6.84 -10.09 -16.54
N PHE A 84 6.84 -10.58 -17.79
CA PHE A 84 6.70 -11.99 -18.13
C PHE A 84 8.03 -12.66 -18.54
N ASP A 85 9.16 -11.95 -18.49
CA ASP A 85 10.46 -12.49 -18.90
C ASP A 85 11.20 -13.18 -17.74
N PRO A 86 11.38 -14.51 -17.76
CA PRO A 86 12.12 -15.21 -16.71
C PRO A 86 13.64 -15.02 -16.81
N SER A 87 14.16 -14.53 -17.96
CA SER A 87 15.60 -14.34 -18.17
C SER A 87 16.19 -13.20 -17.31
N LEU A 88 15.33 -12.34 -16.76
CA LEU A 88 15.70 -11.32 -15.79
C LEU A 88 16.14 -11.91 -14.43
N SER A 89 15.76 -13.16 -14.12
CA SER A 89 16.19 -13.86 -12.90
C SER A 89 17.55 -14.54 -13.06
N GLY A 90 18.29 -14.64 -11.97
CA GLY A 90 19.56 -15.35 -11.90
C GLY A 90 19.45 -16.85 -12.22
N SER A 91 18.27 -17.45 -12.03
CA SER A 91 17.95 -18.83 -12.41
C SER A 91 17.51 -18.99 -13.87
N GLY A 92 17.16 -17.90 -14.55
CA GLY A 92 16.51 -17.90 -15.87
C GLY A 92 15.10 -18.52 -15.89
N LYS A 93 14.46 -18.70 -14.73
CA LYS A 93 13.21 -19.48 -14.57
C LYS A 93 12.07 -18.73 -13.88
N LEU A 94 12.34 -17.59 -13.23
CA LEU A 94 11.35 -16.83 -12.48
C LEU A 94 11.12 -15.46 -13.13
N ALA A 95 9.87 -15.14 -13.44
CA ALA A 95 9.43 -13.82 -13.89
C ALA A 95 8.54 -13.15 -12.81
N CYS A 96 8.26 -11.86 -12.92
CA CYS A 96 7.30 -11.19 -12.03
C CYS A 96 5.92 -11.90 -12.08
N ALA A 97 5.48 -12.26 -13.29
CA ALA A 97 4.23 -12.99 -13.53
C ALA A 97 4.17 -14.40 -12.87
N SER A 98 5.31 -15.02 -12.56
CA SER A 98 5.34 -16.33 -11.87
C SER A 98 4.80 -16.23 -10.44
N CYS A 99 5.03 -15.09 -9.77
CA CYS A 99 4.51 -14.78 -8.44
C CYS A 99 3.22 -13.94 -8.48
N HIS A 100 3.03 -13.15 -9.54
CA HIS A 100 1.93 -12.19 -9.69
C HIS A 100 1.10 -12.50 -10.95
N SER A 101 0.27 -13.54 -10.86
CA SER A 101 -0.54 -14.03 -11.98
C SER A 101 -1.72 -13.10 -12.27
N ALA A 102 -1.87 -12.65 -13.52
CA ALA A 102 -3.00 -11.81 -13.94
C ALA A 102 -4.37 -12.47 -13.69
N GLU A 103 -4.46 -13.79 -13.86
CA GLU A 103 -5.67 -14.60 -13.58
C GLU A 103 -6.03 -14.65 -12.10
N HIS A 104 -5.05 -14.41 -11.22
CA HIS A 104 -5.21 -14.39 -9.76
C HIS A 104 -5.06 -12.96 -9.21
N ALA A 105 -5.59 -11.97 -9.95
CA ALA A 105 -5.57 -10.55 -9.60
C ALA A 105 -4.15 -10.00 -9.29
N PHE A 106 -3.14 -10.43 -10.05
CA PHE A 106 -1.72 -10.15 -9.82
C PHE A 106 -1.22 -10.57 -8.41
N GLY A 107 -1.84 -11.58 -7.82
CA GLY A 107 -1.36 -12.30 -6.63
C GLY A 107 -0.80 -13.69 -6.97
N PRO A 108 -0.48 -14.50 -5.95
CA PRO A 108 0.10 -15.83 -6.14
C PRO A 108 -0.89 -16.79 -6.84
N PRO A 109 -0.45 -17.55 -7.86
CA PRO A 109 -1.31 -18.51 -8.58
C PRO A 109 -1.59 -19.82 -7.80
N ASN A 110 -0.93 -20.00 -6.65
CA ASN A 110 -0.91 -21.25 -5.89
C ASN A 110 -1.21 -20.99 -4.40
N ALA A 111 -1.33 -22.07 -3.62
CA ALA A 111 -1.59 -22.03 -2.17
C ALA A 111 -0.30 -22.11 -1.33
N LEU A 112 0.87 -21.76 -1.88
CA LEU A 112 2.10 -21.73 -1.08
C LEU A 112 2.04 -20.56 -0.09
N ALA A 113 2.52 -20.78 1.13
CA ALA A 113 2.69 -19.73 2.13
C ALA A 113 3.62 -18.61 1.62
N VAL A 114 4.70 -19.02 0.93
CA VAL A 114 5.73 -18.17 0.33
C VAL A 114 6.17 -18.80 -0.99
N GLN A 115 6.58 -18.00 -1.97
CA GLN A 115 7.11 -18.52 -3.24
C GLN A 115 8.57 -18.99 -3.09
N LEU A 116 8.99 -19.83 -4.03
CA LEU A 116 10.37 -20.30 -4.16
C LEU A 116 11.10 -19.52 -5.25
N GLY A 117 12.32 -19.11 -4.96
CA GLY A 117 13.24 -18.42 -5.85
C GLY A 117 14.69 -18.82 -5.58
N GLY A 118 15.61 -17.87 -5.72
CA GLY A 118 17.05 -18.14 -5.74
C GLY A 118 17.54 -18.61 -7.12
N ASP A 119 18.86 -18.66 -7.32
CA ASP A 119 19.47 -19.12 -8.58
C ASP A 119 19.10 -20.57 -8.97
N ASP A 120 18.60 -21.39 -8.04
CA ASP A 120 18.22 -22.80 -8.25
C ASP A 120 16.70 -23.10 -8.11
N MET A 121 15.87 -22.09 -7.83
CA MET A 121 14.43 -22.20 -7.54
C MET A 121 14.07 -23.00 -6.27
N ARG A 122 14.99 -23.16 -5.30
CA ARG A 122 14.74 -23.91 -4.06
C ARG A 122 14.70 -23.05 -2.79
N ARG A 123 15.02 -21.76 -2.88
CA ARG A 123 15.07 -20.87 -1.73
C ARG A 123 13.71 -20.23 -1.49
N ALA A 124 13.10 -20.52 -0.35
CA ALA A 124 11.85 -19.88 0.06
C ALA A 124 12.10 -18.46 0.58
N GLY A 125 11.22 -17.52 0.23
CA GLY A 125 11.05 -16.27 0.98
C GLY A 125 10.45 -16.51 2.36
N PHE A 126 10.12 -15.43 3.08
CA PHE A 126 9.44 -15.52 4.38
C PHE A 126 8.18 -14.65 4.48
N ARG A 127 7.82 -13.93 3.41
CA ARG A 127 6.54 -13.23 3.31
C ARG A 127 5.72 -13.75 2.13
N ALA A 128 4.41 -13.84 2.34
CA ALA A 128 3.42 -14.18 1.32
C ALA A 128 3.35 -13.08 0.26
N VAL A 129 3.00 -13.46 -0.97
CA VAL A 129 2.93 -12.50 -2.08
C VAL A 129 1.63 -11.66 -1.99
N PRO A 130 1.71 -10.32 -1.96
CA PRO A 130 0.54 -9.45 -2.06
C PRO A 130 0.04 -9.37 -3.51
N SER A 131 -1.18 -8.87 -3.71
CA SER A 131 -1.64 -8.46 -5.05
C SER A 131 -0.91 -7.17 -5.46
N LEU A 132 -0.65 -7.00 -6.77
CA LEU A 132 -0.19 -5.72 -7.33
C LEU A 132 -1.33 -4.79 -7.75
N LYS A 133 -2.59 -5.21 -7.61
CA LYS A 133 -3.74 -4.32 -7.86
C LYS A 133 -3.89 -3.30 -6.74
N TYR A 134 -4.50 -2.16 -7.07
CA TYR A 134 -4.88 -1.08 -6.15
C TYR A 134 -3.73 -0.43 -5.39
N LEU A 135 -2.48 -0.61 -5.85
CA LEU A 135 -1.30 0.03 -5.28
C LEU A 135 -1.18 1.53 -5.65
N ARG A 136 -2.06 2.11 -6.47
CA ARG A 136 -1.98 3.55 -6.81
C ARG A 136 -2.47 4.45 -5.66
N GLY A 137 -3.40 3.97 -4.84
CA GLY A 137 -3.94 4.73 -3.70
C GLY A 137 -3.04 4.77 -2.48
N ILE A 138 -1.96 3.97 -2.42
CA ILE A 138 -1.07 3.90 -1.26
C ILE A 138 -0.20 5.17 -1.22
N PRO A 139 -0.23 5.96 -0.14
CA PRO A 139 0.66 7.11 0.01
C PRO A 139 2.11 6.67 0.27
N PRO A 140 3.11 7.55 0.09
CA PRO A 140 4.44 7.37 0.66
C PRO A 140 4.36 7.12 2.17
N PHE A 141 5.34 6.42 2.73
CA PHE A 141 5.40 6.16 4.15
C PHE A 141 5.51 7.46 4.96
N SER A 142 4.63 7.60 5.96
CA SER A 142 4.77 8.57 7.06
C SER A 142 4.71 7.84 8.39
N GLU A 143 5.38 8.39 9.41
CA GLU A 143 5.28 7.92 10.80
C GLU A 143 4.04 8.47 11.52
N HIS A 144 3.59 9.64 11.08
CA HIS A 144 2.43 10.36 11.57
C HIS A 144 1.55 10.68 10.38
N PHE A 145 0.34 10.15 10.34
CA PHE A 145 -0.59 10.34 9.25
C PHE A 145 -1.87 10.93 9.80
N HIS A 146 -2.03 12.23 9.57
CA HIS A 146 -3.26 12.93 9.88
C HIS A 146 -4.15 12.84 8.63
N ASP A 147 -5.37 12.34 8.78
CA ASP A 147 -6.38 12.37 7.71
C ASP A 147 -6.77 13.84 7.44
N SER A 148 -6.05 14.47 6.51
CA SER A 148 -6.22 15.87 6.13
C SER A 148 -6.05 15.98 4.61
N PRO A 149 -7.07 16.46 3.88
CA PRO A 149 -7.73 17.74 4.18
C PRO A 149 -9.26 17.70 4.39
N ASP A 150 -9.91 16.54 4.20
CA ASP A 150 -11.34 16.53 3.87
C ASP A 150 -12.29 16.52 5.09
N GLU A 151 -11.85 16.07 6.27
CA GLU A 151 -12.65 16.17 7.52
C GLU A 151 -12.34 17.43 8.33
N GLY A 152 -11.27 18.16 8.00
CA GLY A 152 -10.88 19.42 8.65
C GLY A 152 -10.36 19.30 10.09
N ASP A 153 -10.16 18.08 10.59
CA ASP A 153 -9.64 17.80 11.93
C ASP A 153 -8.29 17.07 11.86
N GLU A 154 -7.20 17.83 11.73
CA GLU A 154 -5.84 17.28 11.78
C GLU A 154 -5.42 16.79 13.18
N SER A 155 -6.29 16.83 14.20
CA SER A 155 -5.90 16.48 15.57
C SER A 155 -5.72 14.98 15.81
N VAL A 156 -6.27 14.14 14.93
CA VAL A 156 -6.13 12.67 15.00
C VAL A 156 -4.92 12.24 14.17
N ASP A 157 -3.91 11.70 14.85
CA ASP A 157 -2.81 10.98 14.23
C ASP A 157 -3.17 9.50 14.11
N ALA A 158 -3.33 9.00 12.87
CA ALA A 158 -3.54 7.58 12.58
C ALA A 158 -2.24 6.75 12.69
N GLY A 159 -1.10 7.40 12.98
CA GLY A 159 0.20 6.78 13.16
C GLY A 159 0.86 6.37 11.83
N PRO A 160 1.66 5.30 11.82
CA PRO A 160 2.47 4.95 10.66
C PRO A 160 1.60 4.40 9.53
N THR A 161 1.65 5.06 8.36
CA THR A 161 0.80 4.77 7.20
C THR A 161 1.60 4.81 5.91
N GLY A 162 1.20 4.01 4.93
CA GLY A 162 1.73 4.05 3.57
C GLY A 162 2.97 3.20 3.34
N GLY A 163 3.65 3.49 2.22
CA GLY A 163 4.75 2.70 1.70
C GLY A 163 4.30 1.36 1.08
N LEU A 164 5.02 0.89 0.09
CA LEU A 164 4.73 -0.37 -0.61
C LEU A 164 5.29 -1.59 0.13
N THR A 165 4.88 -2.77 -0.32
CA THR A 165 5.11 -4.08 0.32
C THR A 165 4.35 -4.23 1.67
N TRP A 166 4.81 -5.12 2.56
CA TRP A 166 4.17 -5.43 3.85
C TRP A 166 4.69 -4.59 5.03
N ASP A 167 5.88 -4.00 4.94
CA ASP A 167 6.52 -3.21 6.01
C ASP A 167 6.72 -1.72 5.65
N GLY A 168 6.13 -1.29 4.52
CA GLY A 168 6.19 0.10 4.04
C GLY A 168 7.59 0.57 3.60
N ARG A 169 8.57 -0.32 3.38
CA ARG A 169 9.99 0.07 3.24
C ARG A 169 10.41 0.81 1.96
N VAL A 170 9.49 1.08 1.03
CA VAL A 170 9.75 1.77 -0.25
C VAL A 170 8.50 2.48 -0.76
N ASP A 171 8.63 3.72 -1.23
CA ASP A 171 7.47 4.55 -1.60
C ASP A 171 7.09 4.50 -3.08
N THR A 172 7.97 3.95 -3.91
CA THR A 172 7.82 3.98 -5.37
C THR A 172 7.84 2.57 -5.98
N ARG A 173 7.12 2.39 -7.09
CA ARG A 173 6.97 1.09 -7.77
C ARG A 173 8.29 0.59 -8.37
N ASP A 174 9.17 1.49 -8.81
CA ASP A 174 10.50 1.14 -9.31
C ASP A 174 11.42 0.67 -8.17
N ALA A 175 11.35 1.30 -6.99
CA ALA A 175 12.02 0.83 -5.78
C ALA A 175 11.44 -0.51 -5.29
N GLN A 176 10.11 -0.69 -5.36
CA GLN A 176 9.46 -1.97 -5.09
C GLN A 176 9.89 -3.06 -6.07
N ALA A 177 10.00 -2.77 -7.37
CA ALA A 177 10.41 -3.72 -8.41
C ALA A 177 11.91 -4.10 -8.32
N ARG A 178 12.76 -3.23 -7.74
CA ARG A 178 14.17 -3.54 -7.45
C ARG A 178 14.30 -4.72 -6.49
N ILE A 179 13.46 -4.77 -5.46
CA ILE A 179 13.49 -5.79 -4.39
C ILE A 179 13.44 -7.23 -4.93
N PRO A 180 12.40 -7.68 -5.66
CA PRO A 180 12.33 -9.06 -6.14
C PRO A 180 13.47 -9.37 -7.12
N LEU A 181 13.88 -8.40 -7.95
CA LEU A 181 14.99 -8.57 -8.90
C LEU A 181 16.32 -8.88 -8.20
N THR A 182 16.65 -8.19 -7.10
CA THR A 182 17.93 -8.38 -6.40
C THR A 182 17.87 -9.29 -5.17
N SER A 183 16.67 -9.63 -4.69
CA SER A 183 16.46 -10.47 -3.51
C SER A 183 16.97 -11.90 -3.77
N PRO A 184 17.87 -12.44 -2.92
CA PRO A 184 18.38 -13.80 -3.07
C PRO A 184 17.31 -14.86 -2.72
N PHE A 185 16.18 -14.46 -2.14
CA PHE A 185 15.04 -15.32 -1.90
C PHE A 185 14.07 -15.40 -3.10
N GLU A 186 14.23 -14.50 -4.08
CA GLU A 186 13.29 -14.31 -5.19
C GLU A 186 14.02 -14.46 -6.52
N MET A 187 14.24 -13.40 -7.31
CA MET A 187 14.82 -13.53 -8.65
C MET A 187 16.35 -13.64 -8.63
N SER A 188 17.05 -13.37 -7.52
CA SER A 188 18.51 -13.63 -7.35
C SER A 188 19.40 -13.00 -8.44
N SER A 189 18.98 -11.85 -8.97
CA SER A 189 19.63 -11.17 -10.09
C SER A 189 20.51 -10.00 -9.63
N SER A 190 21.13 -9.32 -10.59
CA SER A 190 21.93 -8.12 -10.38
C SER A 190 21.76 -7.17 -11.58
N PRO A 191 22.10 -5.87 -11.47
CA PRO A 191 22.05 -4.95 -12.60
C PRO A 191 22.77 -5.48 -13.85
N ALA A 192 23.95 -6.09 -13.67
CA ALA A 192 24.70 -6.72 -14.77
C ALA A 192 24.00 -7.96 -15.37
N LYS A 193 23.44 -8.86 -14.54
CA LYS A 193 22.65 -10.02 -15.03
C LYS A 193 21.44 -9.55 -15.84
N VAL A 194 20.68 -8.58 -15.31
CA VAL A 194 19.49 -7.99 -15.96
C VAL A 194 19.85 -7.26 -17.25
N ALA A 195 20.90 -6.43 -17.26
CA ALA A 195 21.34 -5.71 -18.44
C ALA A 195 21.80 -6.67 -19.56
N LYS A 196 22.52 -7.74 -19.19
CA LYS A 196 22.87 -8.82 -20.12
C LYS A 196 21.64 -9.51 -20.69
N ALA A 197 20.62 -9.81 -19.87
CA ALA A 197 19.37 -10.41 -20.32
C ALA A 197 18.63 -9.50 -21.32
N VAL A 198 18.43 -8.22 -20.99
CA VAL A 198 17.78 -7.23 -21.87
C VAL A 198 18.50 -7.07 -23.21
N ARG A 199 19.85 -7.04 -23.23
CA ARG A 199 20.64 -6.96 -24.47
C ARG A 199 20.47 -8.19 -25.38
N ALA A 200 20.18 -9.35 -24.80
CA ALA A 200 19.97 -10.62 -25.52
C ALA A 200 18.48 -10.89 -25.84
N ALA A 201 17.56 -10.09 -25.30
CA ALA A 201 16.13 -10.32 -25.40
C ALA A 201 15.55 -9.93 -26.78
N PRO A 202 14.49 -10.60 -27.26
CA PRO A 202 13.85 -10.28 -28.54
C PRO A 202 13.19 -8.88 -28.55
N TYR A 203 12.96 -8.28 -27.39
CA TYR A 203 12.39 -6.94 -27.24
C TYR A 203 13.44 -5.82 -27.16
N VAL A 204 14.74 -6.10 -27.38
CA VAL A 204 15.83 -5.11 -27.27
C VAL A 204 15.60 -3.87 -28.15
N ASP A 205 14.99 -4.01 -29.34
CA ASP A 205 14.67 -2.85 -30.19
C ASP A 205 13.53 -1.98 -29.64
N ALA A 206 12.57 -2.56 -28.93
CA ALA A 206 11.58 -1.79 -28.17
C ALA A 206 12.24 -1.05 -26.99
N PHE A 207 13.26 -1.64 -26.37
CA PHE A 207 14.07 -0.98 -25.34
C PHE A 207 14.88 0.19 -25.89
N ARG A 208 15.55 0.00 -27.04
CA ARG A 208 16.25 1.07 -27.79
C ARG A 208 15.30 2.22 -28.14
N LYS A 209 14.10 1.91 -28.61
CA LYS A 209 13.08 2.91 -28.95
C LYS A 209 12.59 3.70 -27.73
N ALA A 210 12.40 3.03 -26.60
CA ALA A 210 11.88 3.66 -25.38
C ALA A 210 12.92 4.51 -24.63
N PHE A 211 14.20 4.09 -24.60
CA PHE A 211 15.23 4.68 -23.74
C PHE A 211 16.49 5.17 -24.48
N GLY A 212 16.66 4.85 -25.76
CA GLY A 212 17.83 5.17 -26.57
C GLY A 212 19.00 4.19 -26.39
N ASP A 213 19.79 3.98 -27.45
CA ASP A 213 20.88 3.00 -27.49
C ASP A 213 21.93 3.18 -26.37
N LYS A 214 22.19 4.43 -25.96
CA LYS A 214 23.19 4.75 -24.92
C LYS A 214 22.86 4.10 -23.58
N VAL A 215 21.59 3.89 -23.27
CA VAL A 215 21.18 3.25 -22.01
C VAL A 215 21.65 1.80 -21.97
N LEU A 216 21.63 1.09 -23.11
CA LEU A 216 22.12 -0.29 -23.21
C LEU A 216 23.65 -0.40 -23.08
N ALA A 217 24.41 0.69 -23.13
CA ALA A 217 25.87 0.65 -22.93
C ALA A 217 26.28 0.56 -21.46
N ASP A 218 25.38 0.89 -20.53
CA ASP A 218 25.64 0.89 -19.08
C ASP A 218 24.67 -0.05 -18.35
N ASP A 219 25.21 -0.91 -17.48
CA ASP A 219 24.42 -1.93 -16.78
C ASP A 219 23.43 -1.32 -15.77
N GLN A 220 23.82 -0.25 -15.10
CA GLN A 220 22.98 0.41 -14.09
C GLN A 220 21.87 1.23 -14.76
N ALA A 221 22.18 1.98 -15.81
CA ALA A 221 21.20 2.72 -16.61
C ALA A 221 20.20 1.76 -17.28
N THR A 222 20.66 0.60 -17.78
CA THR A 222 19.76 -0.45 -18.30
C THR A 222 18.84 -0.97 -17.19
N PHE A 223 19.37 -1.26 -16.01
CA PHE A 223 18.57 -1.72 -14.88
C PHE A 223 17.53 -0.68 -14.44
N ASP A 224 17.90 0.59 -14.30
CA ASP A 224 16.96 1.66 -13.89
C ASP A 224 15.93 1.98 -14.99
N ALA A 225 16.23 1.70 -16.27
CA ALA A 225 15.25 1.72 -17.35
C ALA A 225 14.29 0.51 -17.31
N VAL A 226 14.74 -0.69 -16.92
CA VAL A 226 13.87 -1.84 -16.65
C VAL A 226 12.87 -1.51 -15.53
N LEU A 227 13.34 -0.92 -14.42
CA LEU A 227 12.47 -0.54 -13.30
C LEU A 227 11.40 0.48 -13.73
N ARG A 228 11.78 1.53 -14.48
CA ARG A 228 10.83 2.52 -15.02
C ARG A 228 9.81 1.92 -15.99
N ALA A 229 10.20 0.94 -16.80
CA ALA A 229 9.27 0.24 -17.67
C ALA A 229 8.27 -0.62 -16.87
N LEU A 230 8.75 -1.35 -15.85
CA LEU A 230 7.90 -2.14 -14.95
C LEU A 230 6.92 -1.27 -14.16
N ASP A 231 7.34 -0.09 -13.71
CA ASP A 231 6.46 0.92 -13.11
C ASP A 231 5.39 1.40 -14.11
N ALA A 232 5.77 1.85 -15.30
CA ALA A 232 4.83 2.29 -16.34
C ALA A 232 3.79 1.22 -16.73
N PHE A 233 4.15 -0.07 -16.65
CA PHE A 233 3.21 -1.18 -16.79
C PHE A 233 2.28 -1.31 -15.58
N GLN A 234 2.81 -1.28 -14.35
CA GLN A 234 2.03 -1.36 -13.10
C GLN A 234 1.15 -0.12 -12.83
N GLN A 235 1.30 0.94 -13.61
CA GLN A 235 0.42 2.11 -13.60
C GLN A 235 -0.78 2.00 -14.56
N GLN A 236 -0.91 0.94 -15.38
CA GLN A 236 -2.03 0.80 -16.32
C GLN A 236 -3.39 0.59 -15.61
N PRO A 237 -4.32 1.56 -15.59
CA PRO A 237 -5.51 1.49 -14.73
C PRO A 237 -6.42 0.30 -15.05
N ALA A 238 -6.59 -0.01 -16.34
CA ALA A 238 -7.44 -1.12 -16.80
C ALA A 238 -6.98 -2.52 -16.33
N LEU A 239 -5.73 -2.66 -15.85
CA LEU A 239 -5.19 -3.91 -15.32
C LEU A 239 -5.07 -3.88 -13.79
N PHE A 240 -4.57 -2.77 -13.25
CA PHE A 240 -4.16 -2.67 -11.84
C PHE A 240 -5.20 -2.00 -10.94
N ASP A 241 -6.06 -1.12 -11.47
CA ASP A 241 -7.10 -0.42 -10.70
C ASP A 241 -8.43 -0.36 -11.47
N PRO A 242 -8.99 -1.51 -11.89
CA PRO A 242 -10.15 -1.53 -12.79
C PRO A 242 -11.48 -1.17 -12.13
N TYR A 243 -11.65 -1.38 -10.81
CA TYR A 243 -12.90 -1.14 -10.07
C TYR A 243 -14.12 -1.82 -10.70
N THR A 244 -13.99 -3.12 -10.98
CA THR A 244 -14.96 -3.94 -11.72
C THR A 244 -15.65 -4.99 -10.85
N SER A 245 -15.68 -4.80 -9.53
CA SER A 245 -16.28 -5.77 -8.61
C SER A 245 -17.80 -5.63 -8.53
N LYS A 246 -18.48 -6.64 -7.94
CA LYS A 246 -19.92 -6.58 -7.68
C LYS A 246 -20.23 -5.42 -6.71
N TYR A 247 -19.33 -5.15 -5.76
CA TYR A 247 -19.47 -4.03 -4.84
C TYR A 247 -19.33 -2.68 -5.55
N ASP A 248 -18.40 -2.53 -6.50
CA ASP A 248 -18.30 -1.31 -7.30
C ASP A 248 -19.57 -1.08 -8.13
N ALA A 249 -20.15 -2.14 -8.69
CA ALA A 249 -21.44 -2.07 -9.39
C ALA A 249 -22.60 -1.73 -8.45
N TYR A 250 -22.62 -2.27 -7.22
CA TYR A 250 -23.60 -1.93 -6.19
C TYR A 250 -23.52 -0.46 -5.77
N LEU A 251 -22.31 0.04 -5.45
CA LEU A 251 -22.06 1.45 -5.14
C LEU A 251 -22.40 2.39 -6.30
N ALA A 252 -22.49 1.88 -7.54
CA ALA A 252 -22.91 2.63 -8.72
C ALA A 252 -24.41 2.48 -9.06
N GLY A 253 -25.20 1.77 -8.22
CA GLY A 253 -26.63 1.50 -8.47
C GLY A 253 -26.90 0.51 -9.62
N ARG A 254 -25.89 -0.23 -10.07
CA ARG A 254 -25.93 -1.16 -11.23
C ARG A 254 -26.03 -2.64 -10.83
N ALA A 255 -25.96 -2.95 -9.53
CA ALA A 255 -26.15 -4.28 -8.98
C ALA A 255 -26.85 -4.20 -7.63
N GLN A 256 -27.46 -5.31 -7.21
CA GLN A 256 -27.97 -5.49 -5.85
C GLN A 256 -27.11 -6.52 -5.12
N LEU A 257 -26.85 -6.28 -3.84
CA LEU A 257 -26.29 -7.30 -2.95
C LEU A 257 -27.38 -8.32 -2.59
N THR A 258 -27.00 -9.58 -2.44
CA THR A 258 -27.91 -10.59 -1.88
C THR A 258 -28.15 -10.30 -0.40
N PRO A 259 -29.22 -10.87 0.23
CA PRO A 259 -29.45 -10.68 1.66
C PRO A 259 -28.27 -11.12 2.55
N ALA A 260 -27.47 -12.11 2.12
CA ALA A 260 -26.27 -12.55 2.83
C ALA A 260 -25.12 -11.56 2.69
N GLU A 261 -24.85 -11.10 1.46
CA GLU A 261 -23.82 -10.07 1.19
C GLU A 261 -24.14 -8.75 1.90
N LEU A 262 -25.42 -8.36 2.00
CA LEU A 262 -25.84 -7.14 2.70
C LEU A 262 -25.67 -7.26 4.22
N ARG A 263 -26.03 -8.41 4.83
CA ARG A 263 -25.72 -8.67 6.24
C ARG A 263 -24.22 -8.70 6.49
N GLY A 264 -23.44 -9.26 5.56
CA GLY A 264 -21.98 -9.25 5.61
C GLY A 264 -21.39 -7.85 5.64
N LEU A 265 -21.87 -6.95 4.78
CA LEU A 265 -21.49 -5.53 4.78
C LEU A 265 -21.85 -4.84 6.11
N GLN A 266 -23.02 -5.13 6.67
CA GLN A 266 -23.45 -4.58 7.97
C GLN A 266 -22.54 -5.07 9.11
N LEU A 267 -22.26 -6.37 9.18
CA LEU A 267 -21.38 -6.98 10.19
C LEU A 267 -19.93 -6.53 10.07
N PHE A 268 -19.47 -6.26 8.85
CA PHE A 268 -18.13 -5.72 8.55
C PHE A 268 -17.97 -4.27 9.04
N ASN A 269 -19.04 -3.47 8.96
CA ASN A 269 -19.06 -2.07 9.40
C ASN A 269 -19.46 -1.87 10.88
N ASP A 270 -20.06 -2.88 11.54
CA ASP A 270 -20.51 -2.77 12.93
C ASP A 270 -19.32 -2.91 13.90
N GLU A 271 -19.00 -1.80 14.57
CA GLU A 271 -17.95 -1.61 15.58
C GLU A 271 -18.02 -2.61 16.75
N LYS A 272 -19.20 -3.14 17.07
CA LYS A 272 -19.44 -4.10 18.17
C LYS A 272 -19.38 -5.56 17.70
N LYS A 273 -19.24 -5.77 16.39
CA LYS A 273 -19.26 -7.04 15.68
C LYS A 273 -17.93 -7.28 14.98
N GLY A 274 -17.86 -7.07 13.67
CA GLY A 274 -16.64 -7.31 12.91
C GLY A 274 -15.61 -6.20 13.11
N ASN A 275 -16.06 -4.95 13.31
CA ASN A 275 -15.23 -3.73 13.33
C ASN A 275 -14.21 -3.66 12.17
N CYS A 276 -14.44 -4.38 11.08
CA CYS A 276 -13.42 -4.56 10.03
C CYS A 276 -13.15 -3.23 9.32
N ALA A 277 -14.18 -2.39 9.21
CA ALA A 277 -14.12 -1.09 8.58
C ALA A 277 -13.28 -0.04 9.33
N SER A 278 -12.82 -0.28 10.58
CA SER A 278 -11.90 0.65 11.26
C SER A 278 -10.54 0.73 10.55
N CYS A 279 -10.05 -0.40 10.01
CA CYS A 279 -8.82 -0.45 9.19
C CYS A 279 -9.12 -0.69 7.70
N HIS A 280 -10.20 -1.38 7.35
CA HIS A 280 -10.53 -1.76 5.97
C HIS A 280 -11.71 -0.96 5.40
N LEU A 281 -11.54 0.37 5.33
CA LEU A 281 -12.54 1.36 4.91
C LEU A 281 -13.45 0.88 3.75
N SER A 282 -14.74 0.69 4.04
CA SER A 282 -15.75 0.20 3.08
C SER A 282 -16.47 1.34 2.31
N GLN A 283 -16.33 2.58 2.74
CA GLN A 283 -17.09 3.71 2.20
C GLN A 283 -16.37 4.35 1.00
N ARG A 284 -17.11 5.09 0.16
CA ARG A 284 -16.47 5.93 -0.86
C ARG A 284 -15.61 7.00 -0.17
N THR A 285 -14.54 7.44 -0.82
CA THR A 285 -13.82 8.66 -0.40
C THR A 285 -14.75 9.87 -0.52
N LEU A 286 -14.40 10.99 0.11
CA LEU A 286 -15.26 12.18 0.14
C LEU A 286 -15.42 12.83 -1.25
N GLU A 287 -14.45 12.64 -2.16
CA GLU A 287 -14.57 13.00 -3.58
C GLU A 287 -15.34 11.95 -4.42
N GLY A 288 -15.97 10.97 -3.76
CA GLY A 288 -16.76 9.90 -4.37
C GLY A 288 -15.95 8.72 -4.90
N GLY A 289 -14.64 8.67 -4.64
CA GLY A 289 -13.74 7.60 -5.07
C GLY A 289 -14.14 6.23 -4.53
N PRO A 290 -13.89 5.14 -5.27
CA PRO A 290 -14.20 3.79 -4.78
C PRO A 290 -13.30 3.39 -3.58
N PRO A 291 -13.86 2.71 -2.55
CA PRO A 291 -13.12 2.29 -1.36
C PRO A 291 -11.90 1.44 -1.71
N GLN A 292 -10.78 1.65 -1.01
CA GLN A 292 -9.61 0.79 -1.12
C GLN A 292 -9.66 -0.43 -0.20
N PHE A 293 -10.61 -0.50 0.75
CA PHE A 293 -10.66 -1.52 1.80
C PHE A 293 -9.36 -1.62 2.59
N SER A 294 -8.78 -0.45 2.86
CA SER A 294 -7.56 -0.24 3.63
C SER A 294 -7.42 1.26 3.93
N ASP A 295 -7.06 1.58 5.17
CA ASP A 295 -6.46 2.82 5.65
C ASP A 295 -5.00 3.01 5.15
N PHE A 296 -4.35 1.90 4.81
CA PHE A 296 -2.91 1.76 4.57
C PHE A 296 -2.02 1.98 5.81
N GLY A 297 -2.61 1.98 7.01
CA GLY A 297 -1.92 2.01 8.29
C GLY A 297 -1.08 0.76 8.51
N LEU A 298 -0.12 0.82 9.45
CA LEU A 298 0.74 -0.29 9.83
C LEU A 298 0.39 -0.77 11.25
N ILE A 299 -0.07 -2.01 11.37
CA ILE A 299 -0.68 -2.55 12.59
C ILE A 299 -0.14 -3.94 12.96
N ALA A 300 -0.02 -4.23 14.26
CA ALA A 300 0.30 -5.57 14.76
C ALA A 300 -0.97 -6.24 15.31
N ILE A 301 -1.45 -7.30 14.65
CA ILE A 301 -2.62 -8.08 15.10
C ILE A 301 -2.25 -9.44 15.72
N GLY A 302 -0.95 -9.74 15.87
CA GLY A 302 -0.48 -10.95 16.55
C GLY A 302 -0.73 -12.26 15.79
N VAL A 303 -0.65 -12.26 14.45
CA VAL A 303 -0.77 -13.47 13.62
C VAL A 303 0.20 -14.57 14.10
N PRO A 304 -0.21 -15.85 14.18
CA PRO A 304 0.67 -16.91 14.70
C PRO A 304 1.86 -17.21 13.81
N ARG A 305 2.91 -17.77 14.42
CA ARG A 305 4.15 -18.13 13.74
C ARG A 305 3.97 -19.27 12.74
N ASN A 306 4.18 -18.96 11.46
CA ASN A 306 4.20 -19.98 10.42
C ASN A 306 5.46 -20.85 10.51
N ARG A 307 5.37 -21.97 11.24
CA ARG A 307 6.46 -22.94 11.45
C ARG A 307 6.85 -23.74 10.21
N ALA A 308 6.09 -23.68 9.13
CA ALA A 308 6.46 -24.31 7.87
C ALA A 308 7.56 -23.52 7.12
N LEU A 309 7.74 -22.22 7.42
CA LEU A 309 8.76 -21.38 6.78
C LEU A 309 10.18 -21.80 7.21
N PRO A 310 11.13 -22.01 6.27
CA PRO A 310 12.49 -22.43 6.62
C PRO A 310 13.23 -21.47 7.56
N VAL A 311 12.98 -20.15 7.47
CA VAL A 311 13.58 -19.15 8.37
C VAL A 311 13.15 -19.34 9.83
N ASN A 312 11.93 -19.83 10.06
CA ASN A 312 11.37 -19.99 11.41
C ASN A 312 11.92 -21.22 12.15
N ARG A 313 12.81 -21.99 11.51
CA ARG A 313 13.63 -23.03 12.16
C ARG A 313 14.69 -22.45 13.10
N ASP A 314 15.15 -21.21 12.87
CA ASP A 314 15.87 -20.47 13.92
C ASP A 314 14.83 -19.84 14.87
N PRO A 315 14.77 -20.26 16.15
CA PRO A 315 13.82 -19.70 17.11
C PRO A 315 14.11 -18.23 17.47
N ARG A 316 15.24 -17.67 17.02
CA ARG A 316 15.62 -16.27 17.23
C ARG A 316 15.24 -15.37 16.05
N PHE A 317 14.88 -15.94 14.90
CA PHE A 317 14.42 -15.17 13.75
C PHE A 317 12.98 -14.71 13.98
N TYR A 318 12.72 -13.42 13.81
CA TYR A 318 11.38 -12.84 13.78
C TYR A 318 11.32 -11.86 12.61
N ASP A 319 10.24 -11.92 11.83
CA ASP A 319 9.87 -10.84 10.94
C ASP A 319 9.20 -9.76 11.79
N LEU A 320 9.89 -8.65 12.03
CA LEU A 320 9.41 -7.55 12.88
C LEU A 320 8.70 -6.47 12.06
N GLY A 321 8.35 -6.75 10.79
CA GLY A 321 7.63 -5.82 9.93
C GLY A 321 8.39 -4.51 9.74
N ALA A 322 7.76 -3.39 10.09
CA ALA A 322 8.31 -2.05 9.91
C ALA A 322 9.67 -1.83 10.59
N CYS A 323 9.97 -2.47 11.74
CA CYS A 323 11.27 -2.31 12.41
C CYS A 323 12.38 -3.27 11.90
N GLY A 324 12.08 -4.11 10.90
CA GLY A 324 13.05 -4.99 10.22
C GLY A 324 12.60 -6.46 10.07
N PRO A 325 13.43 -7.35 9.51
CA PRO A 325 14.84 -7.15 9.14
C PRO A 325 15.07 -6.50 7.77
N GLU A 326 14.09 -6.53 6.85
CA GLU A 326 14.22 -5.99 5.49
C GLU A 326 14.14 -4.47 5.45
N ARG A 327 13.35 -3.89 6.35
CA ARG A 327 13.32 -2.45 6.60
C ARG A 327 14.46 -2.05 7.55
N THR A 328 15.22 -1.02 7.20
CA THR A 328 16.49 -0.68 7.86
C THR A 328 16.55 0.72 8.45
N ASP A 329 15.74 1.66 7.94
CA ASP A 329 15.59 3.03 8.40
C ASP A 329 14.94 3.12 9.79
N LEU A 330 13.98 2.23 10.09
CA LEU A 330 13.31 2.14 11.40
C LEU A 330 13.97 1.13 12.36
N LYS A 331 15.16 0.63 12.04
CA LYS A 331 15.80 -0.45 12.79
C LYS A 331 16.14 -0.01 14.22
N GLY A 332 15.65 -0.77 15.19
CA GLY A 332 15.86 -0.52 16.63
C GLY A 332 14.77 0.33 17.30
N ARG A 333 13.84 0.87 16.52
CA ARG A 333 12.65 1.58 17.01
C ARG A 333 11.59 0.57 17.42
N GLY A 334 11.37 0.44 18.73
CA GLY A 334 10.55 -0.62 19.31
C GLY A 334 9.06 -0.47 19.03
N GLU A 335 8.59 0.77 18.90
CA GLU A 335 7.22 1.17 18.60
C GLU A 335 6.73 0.64 17.24
N PHE A 336 7.63 0.40 16.29
CA PHE A 336 7.31 -0.11 14.95
C PHE A 336 7.45 -1.63 14.80
N CYS A 337 7.88 -2.34 15.85
CA CYS A 337 8.15 -3.77 15.76
C CYS A 337 6.87 -4.61 15.77
N GLY A 338 6.71 -5.47 14.77
CA GLY A 338 5.53 -6.30 14.55
C GLY A 338 4.42 -5.63 13.73
N LEU A 339 4.57 -4.34 13.38
CA LEU A 339 3.59 -3.64 12.55
C LEU A 339 3.77 -4.03 11.08
N PHE A 340 2.66 -4.39 10.44
CA PHE A 340 2.59 -4.65 9.00
C PHE A 340 1.46 -3.83 8.39
N ARG A 341 1.65 -3.39 7.14
CA ARG A 341 0.67 -2.57 6.44
C ARG A 341 -0.64 -3.33 6.21
N THR A 342 -1.76 -2.72 6.57
CA THR A 342 -3.11 -3.16 6.22
C THR A 342 -3.18 -3.37 4.70
N PRO A 343 -3.54 -4.57 4.20
CA PRO A 343 -3.71 -4.82 2.78
C PRO A 343 -5.12 -4.45 2.31
N SER A 344 -5.25 -4.01 1.06
CA SER A 344 -6.57 -3.92 0.41
C SER A 344 -7.24 -5.30 0.38
N LEU A 345 -8.53 -5.34 0.74
CA LEU A 345 -9.36 -6.55 0.61
C LEU A 345 -9.95 -6.74 -0.80
N ARG A 346 -9.63 -5.87 -1.77
CA ARG A 346 -10.05 -6.06 -3.16
C ARG A 346 -9.42 -7.33 -3.74
N ASN A 347 -10.23 -8.19 -4.34
CA ASN A 347 -9.87 -9.54 -4.79
C ASN A 347 -9.38 -10.48 -3.66
N VAL A 348 -9.67 -10.22 -2.38
CA VAL A 348 -9.20 -11.07 -1.27
C VAL A 348 -9.66 -12.54 -1.43
N ALA A 349 -10.85 -12.76 -1.98
CA ALA A 349 -11.42 -14.09 -2.23
C ALA A 349 -10.72 -14.88 -3.36
N THR A 350 -9.87 -14.26 -4.18
CA THR A 350 -9.07 -15.00 -5.19
C THR A 350 -7.79 -15.60 -4.60
N ARG A 351 -7.46 -15.26 -3.35
CA ARG A 351 -6.23 -15.70 -2.66
C ARG A 351 -6.41 -17.08 -2.03
N LYS A 352 -5.32 -17.83 -1.96
CA LYS A 352 -5.22 -19.16 -1.31
C LYS A 352 -4.27 -19.14 -0.09
N THR A 353 -3.79 -17.95 0.28
CA THR A 353 -2.76 -17.72 1.30
C THR A 353 -2.97 -16.34 1.91
N PHE A 354 -3.02 -16.24 3.24
CA PHE A 354 -3.42 -15.03 3.98
C PHE A 354 -2.41 -14.61 5.05
N PHE A 355 -2.45 -13.32 5.42
CA PHE A 355 -1.47 -12.60 6.24
C PHE A 355 -0.04 -12.55 5.67
N HIS A 356 0.82 -11.74 6.31
CA HIS A 356 2.17 -11.45 5.84
C HIS A 356 3.06 -12.72 5.76
N ASN A 357 2.88 -13.70 6.65
CA ASN A 357 3.67 -14.94 6.71
C ASN A 357 2.97 -16.14 6.04
N GLY A 358 1.77 -15.95 5.47
CA GLY A 358 1.05 -17.00 4.75
C GLY A 358 0.57 -18.18 5.61
N VAL A 359 0.26 -17.97 6.90
CA VAL A 359 -0.08 -19.06 7.84
C VAL A 359 -1.46 -19.69 7.62
N TYR A 360 -2.42 -18.96 7.04
CA TYR A 360 -3.78 -19.48 6.75
C TYR A 360 -4.04 -19.58 5.25
N HIS A 361 -4.95 -20.49 4.89
CA HIS A 361 -5.29 -20.86 3.51
C HIS A 361 -6.78 -20.76 3.17
N SER A 362 -7.63 -20.32 4.11
CA SER A 362 -9.05 -20.03 3.89
C SER A 362 -9.45 -18.68 4.49
N LEU A 363 -10.53 -18.06 4.00
CA LEU A 363 -11.10 -16.86 4.63
C LEU A 363 -11.77 -17.20 5.95
N GLU A 364 -12.30 -18.42 6.10
CA GLU A 364 -12.89 -18.94 7.31
C GLU A 364 -11.87 -18.96 8.47
N ASP A 365 -10.65 -19.41 8.23
CA ASP A 365 -9.58 -19.42 9.24
C ASP A 365 -9.12 -18.00 9.60
N VAL A 366 -9.08 -17.09 8.62
CA VAL A 366 -8.82 -15.65 8.86
C VAL A 366 -9.90 -15.05 9.74
N MET A 367 -11.18 -15.25 9.42
CA MET A 367 -12.29 -14.70 10.20
C MET A 367 -12.33 -15.29 11.62
N ARG A 368 -12.12 -16.62 11.78
CA ARG A 368 -12.01 -17.25 13.10
C ARG A 368 -10.83 -16.71 13.90
N PHE A 369 -9.68 -16.48 13.28
CA PHE A 369 -8.57 -15.80 13.94
C PHE A 369 -9.00 -14.43 14.49
N TYR A 370 -9.61 -13.57 13.69
CA TYR A 370 -10.06 -12.25 14.18
C TYR A 370 -11.02 -12.35 15.38
N VAL A 371 -12.04 -13.22 15.33
CA VAL A 371 -13.10 -13.23 16.35
C VAL A 371 -12.85 -14.17 17.54
N GLU A 372 -11.84 -15.03 17.47
CA GLU A 372 -11.50 -15.98 18.54
C GLU A 372 -10.08 -15.84 19.10
N ARG A 373 -9.17 -15.01 18.53
CA ARG A 373 -7.73 -14.88 18.93
C ARG A 373 -7.53 -14.85 20.45
N ASP A 374 -8.37 -14.08 21.13
CA ASP A 374 -8.21 -13.75 22.55
C ASP A 374 -9.20 -14.50 23.46
N ILE A 375 -10.18 -15.18 22.87
CA ILE A 375 -11.15 -16.07 23.54
C ILE A 375 -10.63 -17.51 23.59
N HIS A 376 -10.11 -18.00 22.45
CA HIS A 376 -9.58 -19.35 22.25
C HIS A 376 -8.13 -19.32 21.72
N PRO A 377 -7.19 -18.65 22.42
CA PRO A 377 -5.82 -18.51 21.95
C PRO A 377 -5.11 -19.86 21.72
N GLU A 378 -5.53 -20.93 22.40
CA GLU A 378 -5.06 -22.31 22.22
C GLU A 378 -5.32 -22.90 20.82
N LYS A 379 -6.27 -22.34 20.05
CA LYS A 379 -6.51 -22.73 18.64
C LYS A 379 -5.43 -22.18 17.69
N PHE A 380 -4.78 -21.08 18.07
CA PHE A 380 -3.92 -20.30 17.18
C PHE A 380 -2.44 -20.35 17.57
N TYR A 381 -2.15 -20.39 18.87
CA TYR A 381 -0.79 -20.40 19.42
C TYR A 381 -0.48 -21.73 20.11
N PRO A 382 0.78 -22.20 20.12
CA PRO A 382 1.11 -23.50 20.68
C PRO A 382 0.93 -23.53 22.21
N VAL A 383 0.50 -24.68 22.71
CA VAL A 383 0.40 -24.96 24.15
C VAL A 383 1.65 -25.71 24.61
N VAL A 384 2.44 -25.08 25.48
CA VAL A 384 3.68 -25.66 26.04
C VAL A 384 3.50 -25.80 27.56
N HIS A 385 3.66 -27.02 28.08
CA HIS A 385 3.44 -27.34 29.50
C HIS A 385 2.10 -26.82 30.04
N GLY A 386 1.01 -26.99 29.27
CA GLY A 386 -0.33 -26.52 29.63
C GLY A 386 -0.54 -24.99 29.54
N LYS A 387 0.44 -24.22 29.05
CA LYS A 387 0.35 -22.77 28.90
C LYS A 387 0.38 -22.38 27.42
N VAL A 388 -0.62 -21.61 26.99
CA VAL A 388 -0.67 -21.04 25.63
C VAL A 388 0.44 -20.00 25.48
N GLN A 389 1.30 -20.16 24.48
CA GLN A 389 2.37 -19.21 24.18
C GLN A 389 1.84 -18.12 23.23
N ARG A 390 0.96 -17.23 23.74
CA ARG A 390 0.34 -16.18 22.92
C ARG A 390 1.37 -15.29 22.23
N PHE A 391 1.04 -14.83 21.03
CA PHE A 391 1.88 -13.98 20.17
C PHE A 391 3.27 -14.55 19.91
N ASP A 392 3.33 -15.82 19.48
CA ASP A 392 4.55 -16.59 19.28
C ASP A 392 5.42 -16.17 18.08
N ASP A 393 4.95 -15.24 17.24
CA ASP A 393 5.72 -14.60 16.16
C ASP A 393 6.17 -13.16 16.49
N LEU A 394 6.03 -12.71 17.75
CA LEU A 394 6.55 -11.40 18.20
C LEU A 394 7.24 -11.50 19.57
N PRO A 395 8.50 -11.03 19.73
CA PRO A 395 9.17 -10.99 21.02
C PRO A 395 8.37 -10.20 22.07
N LYS A 396 8.26 -10.74 23.29
CA LYS A 396 7.42 -10.19 24.39
C LYS A 396 7.62 -8.70 24.68
N ARG A 397 8.83 -8.16 24.44
CA ARG A 397 9.16 -6.73 24.61
C ARG A 397 8.43 -5.78 23.65
N TYR A 398 7.68 -6.29 22.67
CA TYR A 398 6.92 -5.52 21.68
C TYR A 398 5.41 -5.81 21.73
N TRP A 399 4.91 -6.55 22.74
CA TRP A 399 3.50 -6.90 22.85
C TRP A 399 2.57 -5.73 23.18
N ASP A 400 3.13 -4.58 23.56
CA ASP A 400 2.36 -3.35 23.75
C ASP A 400 1.94 -2.73 22.41
N ASN A 401 2.59 -3.09 21.30
CA ASN A 401 2.22 -2.70 19.94
C ASN A 401 1.02 -3.51 19.40
N ILE A 402 0.62 -4.61 20.05
CA ILE A 402 -0.41 -5.52 19.52
C ILE A 402 -1.81 -4.95 19.78
N ASN A 403 -2.59 -4.80 18.70
CA ASN A 403 -3.95 -4.29 18.76
C ASN A 403 -4.86 -5.16 19.66
N ARG A 404 -5.66 -4.46 20.48
CA ARG A 404 -6.64 -4.99 21.44
C ARG A 404 -8.03 -4.33 21.28
N GLU A 405 -8.22 -3.49 20.28
CA GLU A 405 -9.52 -2.96 19.89
C GLU A 405 -10.42 -4.08 19.31
N PRO A 406 -11.75 -3.91 19.29
CA PRO A 406 -12.66 -4.91 18.74
C PRO A 406 -12.26 -5.37 17.33
N PRO A 407 -12.33 -6.68 17.02
CA PRO A 407 -12.88 -7.77 17.82
C PRO A 407 -11.90 -8.40 18.84
N PHE A 408 -10.73 -7.81 19.06
CA PHE A 408 -9.67 -8.33 19.94
C PHE A 408 -9.80 -7.91 21.42
N ASP A 409 -10.91 -7.29 21.81
CA ASP A 409 -11.18 -6.76 23.15
C ASP A 409 -11.70 -7.83 24.15
N ARG A 410 -12.01 -9.03 23.64
CA ARG A 410 -12.68 -10.12 24.36
C ARG A 410 -11.72 -11.05 25.11
N LYS A 411 -12.25 -11.80 26.08
CA LYS A 411 -11.50 -12.65 27.01
C LYS A 411 -11.91 -14.12 26.91
N PRO A 412 -11.08 -15.06 27.39
CA PRO A 412 -11.45 -16.48 27.43
C PRO A 412 -12.74 -16.70 28.22
N GLY A 413 -13.73 -17.32 27.57
CA GLY A 413 -15.07 -17.54 28.12
C GLY A 413 -16.15 -16.57 27.59
N ASP A 414 -15.77 -15.47 26.95
CA ASP A 414 -16.71 -14.60 26.24
C ASP A 414 -17.24 -15.26 24.96
N GLN A 415 -18.36 -14.77 24.42
CA GLN A 415 -18.82 -15.18 23.10
C GLN A 415 -17.99 -14.50 21.99
N PRO A 416 -17.71 -15.18 20.86
CA PRO A 416 -17.12 -14.55 19.68
C PRO A 416 -17.91 -13.34 19.18
N ALA A 417 -17.22 -12.40 18.54
CA ALA A 417 -17.86 -11.20 17.99
C ALA A 417 -18.81 -11.51 16.81
N LEU A 418 -18.40 -12.47 15.97
CA LEU A 418 -19.22 -13.06 14.91
C LEU A 418 -19.39 -14.56 15.17
N ASN A 419 -20.62 -15.06 15.06
CA ASN A 419 -20.88 -16.50 15.03
C ASN A 419 -20.63 -17.12 13.63
N GLU A 420 -20.67 -18.44 13.50
CA GLU A 420 -20.40 -19.16 12.24
C GLU A 420 -21.31 -18.79 11.05
N ALA A 421 -22.54 -18.30 11.29
CA ALA A 421 -23.40 -17.79 10.22
C ALA A 421 -23.01 -16.35 9.84
N GLU A 422 -22.69 -15.52 10.83
CA GLU A 422 -22.20 -14.15 10.63
C GLU A 422 -20.85 -14.12 9.90
N ILE A 423 -19.94 -15.06 10.20
CA ILE A 423 -18.69 -15.27 9.46
C ILE A 423 -18.98 -15.56 7.98
N LYS A 424 -19.95 -16.43 7.67
CA LYS A 424 -20.33 -16.77 6.29
C LYS A 424 -20.94 -15.59 5.55
N ASP A 425 -21.74 -14.76 6.22
CA ASP A 425 -22.28 -13.53 5.66
C ASP A 425 -21.16 -12.52 5.35
N VAL A 426 -20.20 -12.31 6.26
CA VAL A 426 -19.02 -11.46 5.99
C VAL A 426 -18.17 -12.01 4.84
N ILE A 427 -17.95 -13.32 4.76
CA ILE A 427 -17.25 -13.94 3.63
C ILE A 427 -18.05 -13.77 2.32
N ALA A 428 -19.38 -13.88 2.35
CA ALA A 428 -20.22 -13.58 1.19
C ALA A 428 -20.03 -12.12 0.73
N PHE A 429 -19.96 -11.17 1.65
CA PHE A 429 -19.60 -9.79 1.35
C PHE A 429 -18.19 -9.65 0.73
N LEU A 430 -17.16 -10.26 1.33
CA LEU A 430 -15.78 -10.20 0.80
C LEU A 430 -15.64 -10.77 -0.62
N ASN A 431 -16.45 -11.78 -0.98
CA ASN A 431 -16.51 -12.30 -2.35
C ASN A 431 -16.95 -11.22 -3.37
N THR A 432 -17.81 -10.26 -2.96
CA THR A 432 -18.29 -9.18 -3.82
C THR A 432 -17.21 -8.17 -4.22
N LEU A 433 -16.05 -8.20 -3.55
CA LEU A 433 -14.88 -7.34 -3.80
C LEU A 433 -13.96 -7.88 -4.90
N THR A 434 -14.33 -8.97 -5.57
CA THR A 434 -13.59 -9.58 -6.67
C THR A 434 -13.90 -8.89 -7.99
N ASP A 435 -12.86 -8.50 -8.73
CA ASP A 435 -12.98 -7.86 -10.05
C ASP A 435 -13.51 -8.80 -11.14
N GLY A 436 -13.97 -8.21 -12.24
CA GLY A 436 -14.52 -8.95 -13.37
C GLY A 436 -15.99 -9.35 -13.17
N TYR A 437 -16.72 -8.67 -12.28
CA TYR A 437 -18.16 -8.89 -12.13
C TYR A 437 -18.89 -8.56 -13.43
N GLN A 438 -19.44 -9.60 -14.04
CA GLN A 438 -20.40 -9.49 -15.12
C GLN A 438 -21.79 -9.58 -14.49
N ALA A 439 -22.58 -8.51 -14.60
CA ALA A 439 -23.99 -8.60 -14.26
C ALA A 439 -24.60 -9.70 -15.12
N ALA A 440 -25.34 -10.62 -14.49
CA ALA A 440 -26.12 -11.61 -15.23
C ALA A 440 -26.97 -10.86 -16.26
N ALA A 441 -26.80 -11.18 -17.55
CA ALA A 441 -27.56 -10.55 -18.60
C ALA A 441 -29.04 -10.73 -18.26
N THR A 442 -29.71 -9.62 -17.92
CA THR A 442 -31.12 -9.65 -17.52
C THR A 442 -31.87 -10.37 -18.63
N GLN A 443 -32.43 -11.53 -18.32
CA GLN A 443 -33.39 -12.14 -19.24
C GLN A 443 -34.53 -11.14 -19.35
N ALA A 444 -34.53 -10.39 -20.46
CA ALA A 444 -35.59 -9.49 -20.81
C ALA A 444 -36.79 -10.37 -21.18
N SER A 445 -37.52 -10.80 -20.16
CA SER A 445 -38.84 -11.40 -20.27
C SER A 445 -39.67 -10.50 -21.16
N ARG A 446 -40.09 -11.04 -22.30
CA ARG A 446 -41.03 -10.38 -23.22
C ARG A 446 -42.44 -10.34 -22.64
#